data_AF-A0AA88XRX6-F1
#
_entry.id   AF-A0AA88XRX6-F1
#
_cell.length_a   1.000
_cell.length_b   1.000
_cell.length_c   1.000
_cell.angle_alpha   90.00
_cell.angle_beta   90.00
_cell.angle_gamma   90.00
#
_symmetry.space_group_name_H-M   'P 1'
#
loop_
_entity.id
_entity.type
_entity.pdbx_description
1 polymer ?
#
loop_
_entity_poly.entity_id
_entity_poly.type
_entity_poly.pdbx_seq_one_letter_code
_entity_poly.pdbx_strand_id
1 'polypeptide(L)'
;METDNTAPGFAFVKCLKYDNTNIELKNSLELRGRDIYVSSKQIRETFMSRSISSCHGPCQTFSEYGIEGDQAFTLKCPIWPKQAVPFIRRSLDRSWPSYDVLTDICKDGCLLVPINSKQQQCSDMIDLEWRISFSLAEKKLVHSMNHCQFLCYGLFKVFLNEVIKTKLRDKDILCSYFMKTAVFWEISEYSSEWTPFNFLQKFWNVFRRLIEWVSIGYCPNFFIPENNMFYGKICGQTQTALLGTLRELYSEGYDSLLRCSSLNQNISIMIYQPQIAYLLSCNEEEYVPMSMIERKRFHVICMFDMPCFDETTVKILKTLQNILMLKPETMEMLYAVHIKVNHVLQHYAENLLLSSYSLWPTYPRNKKRYEDTIKALRILNRTKTYFCMNYLIPIKHMYMAGNYQRTIEMIHYVKHKLQSQPYMYWRNLDPDIIMTLLQQGMPHDTLIKLYVVTNVKITDLNIIEEMRLECWAVRETIGAGLLVIPPLVFFNFLLVLSYTRLGENHRRIDVLDELQTLVYYDDGNHIDKLFKAISWEILGICQQICGDRHGTLQSYIHALDDEHNNFKIATLERINSLGYY
;
A
#
# COMPACT_ATOMS: atom_id res chain seq x y z
N MET A 1 38.75 24.97 2.42
CA MET A 1 38.12 24.09 3.42
C MET A 1 39.17 23.09 3.87
N GLU A 2 39.45 23.03 5.17
CA GLU A 2 40.42 22.12 5.79
C GLU A 2 39.67 21.12 6.68
N THR A 3 40.00 19.83 6.57
CA THR A 3 39.27 18.72 7.21
C THR A 3 40.14 17.81 8.07
N ASP A 4 41.45 18.06 8.12
CA ASP A 4 42.44 17.06 8.55
C ASP A 4 42.59 17.01 10.09
N ASN A 5 41.94 17.92 10.84
CA ASN A 5 41.96 17.98 12.32
C ASN A 5 40.59 18.34 12.94
N THR A 6 39.49 18.03 12.24
CA THR A 6 38.13 18.34 12.68
C THR A 6 37.34 17.07 12.95
N ALA A 7 36.30 17.16 13.78
CA ALA A 7 35.33 16.06 13.90
C ALA A 7 34.76 15.66 12.52
N PRO A 8 34.37 14.38 12.30
CA PRO A 8 33.76 13.94 11.06
C PRO A 8 32.53 14.79 10.69
N GLY A 9 32.48 15.28 9.45
CA GLY A 9 31.41 16.16 8.96
C GLY A 9 31.59 17.65 9.30
N PHE A 10 32.73 18.04 9.88
CA PHE A 10 33.09 19.43 10.13
C PHE A 10 34.36 19.82 9.36
N ALA A 11 34.58 21.12 9.23
CA ALA A 11 35.73 21.69 8.56
C ALA A 11 36.04 23.11 9.05
N PHE A 12 37.28 23.55 8.84
CA PHE A 12 37.68 24.95 8.97
C PHE A 12 37.70 25.66 7.61
N VAL A 13 37.37 26.96 7.61
CA VAL A 13 37.39 27.79 6.40
C VAL A 13 38.56 28.76 6.48
N LYS A 14 39.70 28.34 5.94
CA LYS A 14 40.91 29.18 5.81
C LYS A 14 40.77 30.18 4.67
N CYS A 15 41.08 31.44 4.94
CA CYS A 15 41.13 32.52 3.97
C CYS A 15 42.49 32.53 3.26
N LEU A 16 42.51 32.24 1.96
CA LEU A 16 43.76 32.18 1.16
C LEU A 16 44.13 33.52 0.53
N LYS A 17 43.13 34.36 0.24
CA LYS A 17 43.29 35.71 -0.32
C LYS A 17 42.31 36.62 0.37
N TYR A 18 42.82 37.74 0.88
CA TYR A 18 42.00 38.75 1.54
C TYR A 18 41.25 39.55 0.48
N ASP A 19 39.93 39.44 0.49
CA ASP A 19 39.04 40.23 -0.37
C ASP A 19 38.21 41.17 0.51
N ASN A 20 38.29 42.46 0.24
CA ASN A 20 37.69 43.53 1.03
C ASN A 20 36.26 43.87 0.59
N THR A 21 35.70 43.17 -0.40
CA THR A 21 34.40 43.51 -0.99
C THR A 21 33.20 43.02 -0.18
N ASN A 22 33.34 41.95 0.61
CA ASN A 22 32.25 41.40 1.43
C ASN A 22 32.42 41.76 2.92
N ILE A 23 31.66 42.78 3.36
CA ILE A 23 31.73 43.34 4.72
C ILE A 23 31.37 42.31 5.80
N GLU A 24 30.41 41.42 5.54
CA GLU A 24 30.01 40.37 6.50
C GLU A 24 31.13 39.36 6.73
N LEU A 25 31.76 38.88 5.64
CA LEU A 25 32.89 37.98 5.74
C LEU A 25 34.07 38.66 6.42
N LYS A 26 34.34 39.93 6.10
CA LYS A 26 35.43 40.71 6.69
C LYS A 26 35.37 40.76 8.20
N ASN A 27 34.19 41.04 8.76
CA ASN A 27 34.00 41.14 10.21
C ASN A 27 34.09 39.78 10.90
N SER A 28 34.01 38.68 10.15
CA SER A 28 34.07 37.31 10.66
C SER A 28 35.48 36.69 10.62
N LEU A 29 36.51 37.41 10.18
CA LEU A 29 37.86 36.87 10.03
C LEU A 29 38.63 36.88 11.34
N GLU A 30 39.17 35.73 11.72
CA GLU A 30 39.96 35.55 12.94
C GLU A 30 41.36 35.02 12.61
N LEU A 31 42.39 35.66 13.17
CA LEU A 31 43.77 35.19 13.09
C LEU A 31 43.99 34.07 14.13
N ARG A 32 44.54 32.94 13.69
CA ARG A 32 44.98 31.84 14.56
C ARG A 32 46.36 31.37 14.12
N GLY A 33 47.36 31.64 14.96
CA GLY A 33 48.76 31.43 14.61
C GLY A 33 49.16 32.31 13.41
N ARG A 34 49.49 31.68 12.28
CA ARG A 34 49.89 32.37 11.03
C ARG A 34 48.77 32.44 9.99
N ASP A 35 47.64 31.79 10.26
CA ASP A 35 46.57 31.60 9.30
C ASP A 35 45.32 32.39 9.70
N ILE A 36 44.55 32.81 8.70
CA ILE A 36 43.30 33.55 8.90
C ILE A 36 42.14 32.62 8.57
N TYR A 37 41.17 32.53 9.47
CA TYR A 37 39.99 31.67 9.35
C TYR A 37 38.70 32.50 9.37
N VAL A 38 37.64 31.98 8.76
CA VAL A 38 36.29 32.54 8.85
C VAL A 38 35.58 31.93 10.06
N SER A 39 35.22 32.77 11.02
CA SER A 39 34.55 32.40 12.26
C SER A 39 33.08 32.07 12.01
N SER A 40 32.70 30.82 12.29
CA SER A 40 31.32 30.38 12.13
C SER A 40 30.42 31.02 13.17
N LYS A 41 30.92 31.23 14.40
CA LYS A 41 30.20 31.91 15.47
C LYS A 41 29.87 33.35 15.12
N GLN A 42 30.84 34.14 14.65
CA GLN A 42 30.61 35.54 14.30
C GLN A 42 29.63 35.68 13.13
N ILE A 43 29.74 34.81 12.10
CA ILE A 43 28.75 34.76 11.02
C ILE A 43 27.37 34.40 11.55
N ARG A 44 27.27 33.40 12.42
CA ARG A 44 25.99 32.99 13.01
C ARG A 44 25.39 34.14 13.81
N GLU A 45 26.13 34.78 14.69
CA GLU A 45 25.65 35.91 15.51
C GLU A 45 25.20 37.09 14.62
N THR A 46 25.97 37.41 13.57
CA THR A 46 25.62 38.46 12.60
C THR A 46 24.37 38.11 11.79
N PHE A 47 24.21 36.84 11.42
CA PHE A 47 23.02 36.37 10.73
C PHE A 47 21.82 36.44 11.68
N MET A 48 21.94 35.88 12.89
CA MET A 48 20.90 35.82 13.94
C MET A 48 20.43 37.18 14.45
N SER A 49 21.27 38.22 14.43
CA SER A 49 20.88 39.56 14.88
C SER A 49 19.93 40.30 13.94
N ARG A 50 19.66 39.75 12.74
CA ARG A 50 18.84 40.41 11.70
C ARG A 50 17.34 40.21 11.84
N SER A 51 16.85 39.39 12.78
CA SER A 51 15.43 39.05 12.91
C SER A 51 15.01 38.76 14.36
N ILE A 52 13.70 38.86 14.64
CA ILE A 52 13.06 38.59 15.95
C ILE A 52 12.66 37.10 16.08
N SER A 53 13.04 36.24 15.13
CA SER A 53 12.61 34.84 15.04
C SER A 53 13.28 33.88 16.04
N SER A 54 12.60 32.76 16.34
CA SER A 54 13.21 31.64 17.05
C SER A 54 14.32 30.99 16.22
N CYS A 55 15.38 30.56 16.90
CA CYS A 55 16.57 29.97 16.29
C CYS A 55 16.57 28.44 16.47
N HIS A 56 16.67 27.68 15.37
CA HIS A 56 16.80 26.22 15.42
C HIS A 56 18.09 25.77 14.71
N GLY A 57 19.13 25.48 15.50
CA GLY A 57 20.43 25.08 14.96
C GLY A 57 21.06 26.21 14.11
N PRO A 58 21.43 25.95 12.83
CA PRO A 58 21.97 26.97 11.92
C PRO A 58 20.88 27.81 11.24
N CYS A 59 19.60 27.55 11.49
CA CYS A 59 18.47 28.17 10.79
C CYS A 59 17.77 29.25 11.63
N GLN A 60 17.21 30.23 10.94
CA GLN A 60 16.16 31.13 11.44
C GLN A 60 14.83 30.70 10.88
N THR A 61 13.83 30.59 11.74
CA THR A 61 12.47 30.25 11.32
C THR A 61 11.68 31.53 11.09
N PHE A 62 11.17 31.75 9.88
CA PHE A 62 10.31 32.89 9.59
C PHE A 62 8.87 32.42 9.38
N SER A 63 7.92 33.29 9.74
CA SER A 63 6.50 33.12 9.45
C SER A 63 5.99 34.47 8.94
N GLU A 64 5.86 34.59 7.62
CA GLU A 64 5.40 35.81 6.97
C GLU A 64 4.26 35.44 6.00
N TYR A 65 3.15 36.18 6.07
CA TYR A 65 1.98 35.99 5.18
C TYR A 65 1.41 34.55 5.16
N GLY A 66 1.53 33.82 6.27
CA GLY A 66 1.07 32.43 6.36
C GLY A 66 2.03 31.41 5.71
N ILE A 67 3.22 31.85 5.27
CA ILE A 67 4.30 30.99 4.81
C ILE A 67 5.31 30.85 5.94
N GLU A 68 5.44 29.63 6.44
CA GLU A 68 6.48 29.25 7.38
C GLU A 68 7.67 28.64 6.64
N GLY A 69 8.89 29.01 7.03
CA GLY A 69 10.09 28.47 6.44
C GLY A 69 11.32 28.65 7.33
N ASP A 70 12.37 27.92 6.99
CA ASP A 70 13.67 28.02 7.63
C ASP A 70 14.70 28.59 6.65
N GLN A 71 15.45 29.60 7.08
CA GLN A 71 16.55 30.17 6.34
C GLN A 71 17.87 29.87 7.03
N ALA A 72 18.85 29.35 6.28
CA ALA A 72 20.19 29.09 6.77
C ALA A 72 21.24 29.83 5.92
N PHE A 73 22.20 30.49 6.58
CA PHE A 73 23.39 30.98 5.91
C PHE A 73 24.28 29.80 5.49
N THR A 74 24.81 29.85 4.27
CA THR A 74 25.73 28.82 3.77
C THR A 74 26.88 29.42 2.96
N LEU A 75 28.06 28.82 3.06
CA LEU A 75 29.14 29.02 2.09
C LEU A 75 29.15 27.84 1.11
N LYS A 76 29.17 28.12 -0.20
CA LYS A 76 29.31 27.08 -1.22
C LYS A 76 30.77 26.70 -1.37
N CYS A 77 31.07 25.42 -1.18
CA CYS A 77 32.37 24.82 -1.51
C CYS A 77 32.20 24.03 -2.81
N PRO A 78 32.82 24.45 -3.94
CA PRO A 78 32.66 23.74 -5.21
C PRO A 78 33.43 22.41 -5.26
N ILE A 79 34.18 22.07 -4.21
CA ILE A 79 35.02 20.88 -4.15
C ILE A 79 34.34 19.86 -3.24
N TRP A 80 34.25 18.61 -3.70
CA TRP A 80 33.75 17.50 -2.90
C TRP A 80 34.65 17.25 -1.68
N PRO A 81 34.11 17.12 -0.45
CA PRO A 81 34.91 16.92 0.75
C PRO A 81 35.72 15.63 0.72
N LYS A 82 36.99 15.69 1.16
CA LYS A 82 37.85 14.51 1.30
C LYS A 82 37.23 13.42 2.19
N GLN A 83 36.63 13.82 3.31
CA GLN A 83 35.95 12.91 4.24
C GLN A 83 34.73 12.19 3.61
N ALA A 84 34.18 12.71 2.51
CA ALA A 84 33.04 12.11 1.80
C ALA A 84 33.46 11.35 0.53
N VAL A 85 34.76 11.13 0.28
CA VAL A 85 35.23 10.27 -0.82
C VAL A 85 34.74 8.81 -0.69
N PRO A 86 34.62 8.20 0.50
CA PRO A 86 34.06 6.86 0.63
C PRO A 86 32.65 6.71 0.06
N PHE A 87 31.82 7.77 0.08
CA PHE A 87 30.51 7.77 -0.57
C PHE A 87 30.60 7.51 -2.08
N ILE A 88 31.57 8.12 -2.77
CA ILE A 88 31.76 7.93 -4.22
C ILE A 88 32.06 6.46 -4.52
N ARG A 89 32.99 5.87 -3.77
CA ARG A 89 33.36 4.45 -3.94
C ARG A 89 32.16 3.54 -3.71
N ARG A 90 31.46 3.74 -2.58
CA ARG A 90 30.26 2.98 -2.25
C ARG A 90 29.18 3.10 -3.33
N SER A 91 28.95 4.29 -3.87
CA SER A 91 27.95 4.49 -4.93
C SER A 91 28.31 3.83 -6.25
N LEU A 92 29.60 3.80 -6.61
CA LEU A 92 30.07 3.06 -7.78
C LEU A 92 29.90 1.55 -7.59
N ASP A 93 30.32 1.01 -6.44
CA ASP A 93 30.21 -0.42 -6.13
C ASP A 93 28.75 -0.90 -6.11
N ARG A 94 27.85 -0.06 -5.59
CA ARG A 94 26.43 -0.37 -5.44
C ARG A 94 25.57 0.03 -6.63
N SER A 95 26.16 0.68 -7.63
CA SER A 95 25.44 1.22 -8.79
C SER A 95 24.23 2.10 -8.41
N TRP A 96 24.32 2.82 -7.28
CA TRP A 96 23.30 3.77 -6.87
C TRP A 96 23.90 4.99 -6.14
N PRO A 97 23.55 6.22 -6.55
CA PRO A 97 22.66 6.57 -7.67
C PRO A 97 23.32 6.25 -9.03
N SER A 98 22.63 6.55 -10.14
CA SER A 98 23.24 6.40 -11.47
C SER A 98 24.51 7.24 -11.60
N TYR A 99 25.38 6.85 -12.52
CA TYR A 99 26.66 7.53 -12.74
C TYR A 99 26.50 9.03 -13.03
N ASP A 100 25.48 9.41 -13.80
CA ASP A 100 25.19 10.81 -14.13
C ASP A 100 24.81 11.62 -12.89
N VAL A 101 23.93 11.06 -12.05
CA VAL A 101 23.53 11.69 -10.78
C VAL A 101 24.72 11.80 -9.84
N LEU A 102 25.56 10.77 -9.73
CA LEU A 102 26.77 10.79 -8.91
C LEU A 102 27.76 11.87 -9.39
N THR A 103 27.96 11.97 -10.70
CA THR A 103 28.84 12.96 -11.32
C THR A 103 28.32 14.37 -11.05
N ASP A 104 27.02 14.58 -11.20
CA ASP A 104 26.38 15.86 -10.92
C ASP A 104 26.40 16.24 -9.42
N ILE A 105 26.33 15.27 -8.52
CA ILE A 105 26.54 15.48 -7.08
C ILE A 105 27.97 15.96 -6.82
N CYS A 106 28.97 15.28 -7.40
CA CYS A 106 30.38 15.61 -7.20
C CYS A 106 30.75 16.99 -7.77
N LYS A 107 30.18 17.36 -8.93
CA LYS A 107 30.38 18.67 -9.57
C LYS A 107 29.87 19.84 -8.75
N ASP A 108 28.78 19.65 -7.99
CA ASP A 108 28.20 20.72 -7.17
C ASP A 108 28.98 20.99 -5.88
N GLY A 109 29.83 20.04 -5.46
CA GLY A 109 30.57 20.11 -4.21
C GLY A 109 29.67 19.96 -2.98
N CYS A 110 29.84 20.84 -1.99
CA CYS A 110 29.04 20.83 -0.76
C CYS A 110 28.74 22.25 -0.26
N LEU A 111 27.91 22.32 0.78
CA LEU A 111 27.64 23.56 1.51
C LEU A 111 28.30 23.51 2.88
N LEU A 112 28.62 24.67 3.45
CA LEU A 112 29.12 24.82 4.81
C LEU A 112 28.14 25.69 5.60
N VAL A 113 27.63 25.17 6.71
CA VAL A 113 26.70 25.89 7.60
C VAL A 113 27.40 26.28 8.91
N PRO A 114 27.10 27.46 9.48
CA PRO A 114 27.80 28.00 10.64
C PRO A 114 27.29 27.36 11.94
N ILE A 115 27.72 26.12 12.20
CA ILE A 115 27.45 25.41 13.45
C ILE A 115 28.64 24.53 13.80
N ASN A 116 29.02 24.54 15.08
CA ASN A 116 30.16 23.83 15.61
C ASN A 116 29.81 22.39 16.04
N SER A 117 30.84 21.58 16.25
CA SER A 117 30.69 20.20 16.68
C SER A 117 30.37 20.10 18.17
N LYS A 118 29.51 19.15 18.52
CA LYS A 118 29.29 18.76 19.93
C LYS A 118 30.38 17.81 20.46
N GLN A 119 31.19 17.22 19.59
CA GLN A 119 32.22 16.24 19.97
C GLN A 119 33.50 16.89 20.51
N GLN A 120 33.78 18.14 20.14
CA GLN A 120 35.05 18.82 20.43
C GLN A 120 34.83 20.11 21.23
N GLN A 121 33.92 20.08 22.22
CA GLN A 121 33.54 21.27 23.02
C GLN A 121 34.72 21.98 23.71
N CYS A 122 35.81 21.27 24.00
CA CYS A 122 37.00 21.81 24.65
C CYS A 122 38.09 22.31 23.67
N SER A 123 37.80 22.40 22.37
CA SER A 123 38.75 22.87 21.36
C SER A 123 38.82 24.41 21.33
N ASP A 124 40.03 24.97 21.39
CA ASP A 124 40.28 26.42 21.26
C ASP A 124 39.86 26.97 19.87
N MET A 125 39.55 26.09 18.92
CA MET A 125 39.17 26.41 17.55
C MET A 125 37.66 26.22 17.29
N ILE A 126 36.85 25.91 18.31
CA ILE A 126 35.45 25.53 18.15
C ILE A 126 34.58 26.62 17.49
N ASP A 127 34.87 27.89 17.79
CA ASP A 127 34.15 29.04 17.22
C ASP A 127 34.39 29.22 15.72
N LEU A 128 35.37 28.49 15.15
CA LEU A 128 35.75 28.51 13.74
C LEU A 128 35.20 27.30 12.97
N GLU A 129 34.58 26.33 13.63
CA GLU A 129 34.12 25.10 12.98
C GLU A 129 32.85 25.33 12.17
N TRP A 130 32.85 24.81 10.93
CA TRP A 130 31.69 24.78 10.05
C TRP A 130 31.26 23.35 9.84
N ARG A 131 29.94 23.08 9.83
CA ARG A 131 29.41 21.76 9.49
C ARG A 131 29.21 21.65 7.99
N ILE A 132 29.66 20.53 7.43
CA ILE A 132 29.44 20.19 6.03
C ILE A 132 27.97 19.78 5.85
N SER A 133 27.31 20.37 4.86
CA SER A 133 25.93 20.10 4.49
C SER A 133 25.87 19.58 3.05
N PHE A 134 25.14 18.47 2.90
CA PHE A 134 24.91 17.81 1.62
C PHE A 134 23.50 18.05 1.08
N SER A 135 22.80 19.10 1.51
CA SER A 135 21.39 19.34 1.15
C SER A 135 21.13 19.35 -0.37
N LEU A 136 22.08 19.87 -1.17
CA LEU A 136 22.00 19.83 -2.64
C LEU A 136 22.13 18.41 -3.20
N ALA A 137 23.08 17.63 -2.67
CA ALA A 137 23.28 16.24 -3.07
C ALA A 137 22.08 15.37 -2.65
N GLU A 138 21.58 15.56 -1.43
CA GLU A 138 20.38 14.90 -0.91
C GLU A 138 19.16 15.18 -1.80
N LYS A 139 18.99 16.43 -2.26
CA LYS A 139 17.93 16.77 -3.21
C LYS A 139 18.05 15.94 -4.49
N LYS A 140 19.24 15.88 -5.10
CA LYS A 140 19.47 15.07 -6.32
C LYS A 140 19.20 13.58 -6.09
N LEU A 141 19.61 13.02 -4.94
CA LEU A 141 19.32 11.64 -4.57
C LEU A 141 17.80 11.38 -4.47
N VAL A 142 17.05 12.26 -3.80
CA VAL A 142 15.59 12.14 -3.69
C VAL A 142 14.93 12.21 -5.06
N HIS A 143 15.37 13.12 -5.94
CA HIS A 143 14.84 13.21 -7.31
C HIS A 143 15.19 12.01 -8.19
N SER A 144 16.22 11.25 -7.85
CA SER A 144 16.61 10.02 -8.55
C SER A 144 15.92 8.75 -8.04
N MET A 145 15.12 8.86 -6.96
CA MET A 145 14.38 7.72 -6.43
C MET A 145 13.31 7.23 -7.40
N ASN A 146 13.11 5.91 -7.44
CA ASN A 146 11.91 5.38 -8.07
C ASN A 146 10.66 5.66 -7.22
N HIS A 147 9.48 5.38 -7.79
CA HIS A 147 8.21 5.69 -7.12
C HIS A 147 8.06 5.01 -5.75
N CYS A 148 8.41 3.73 -5.63
CA CYS A 148 8.32 2.98 -4.37
C CYS A 148 9.25 3.52 -3.29
N GLN A 149 10.49 3.87 -3.67
CA GLN A 149 11.48 4.47 -2.77
C GLN A 149 10.99 5.82 -2.22
N PHE A 150 10.46 6.67 -3.11
CA PHE A 150 9.91 7.98 -2.73
C PHE A 150 8.70 7.85 -1.81
N LEU A 151 7.78 6.93 -2.12
CA LEU A 151 6.62 6.63 -1.27
C LEU A 151 7.04 6.10 0.10
N CYS A 152 8.08 5.26 0.17
CA CYS A 152 8.57 4.72 1.44
C CYS A 152 9.12 5.84 2.31
N TYR A 153 9.89 6.77 1.72
CA TYR A 153 10.34 7.96 2.43
C TYR A 153 9.16 8.81 2.95
N GLY A 154 8.13 9.02 2.14
CA GLY A 154 6.90 9.71 2.54
C GLY A 154 6.20 9.02 3.70
N LEU A 155 6.01 7.70 3.60
CA LEU A 155 5.37 6.87 4.62
C LEU A 155 6.12 6.94 5.95
N PHE A 156 7.45 6.87 5.95
CA PHE A 156 8.24 7.05 7.17
C PHE A 156 8.08 8.42 7.81
N LYS A 157 7.94 9.49 7.02
CA LYS A 157 7.68 10.82 7.57
C LYS A 157 6.33 10.89 8.27
N VAL A 158 5.30 10.30 7.67
CA VAL A 158 3.95 10.20 8.27
C VAL A 158 4.01 9.37 9.55
N PHE A 159 4.59 8.17 9.47
CA PHE A 159 4.72 7.25 10.60
C PHE A 159 5.51 7.87 11.77
N LEU A 160 6.61 8.59 11.47
CA LEU A 160 7.34 9.35 12.48
C LEU A 160 6.44 10.36 13.20
N ASN A 161 5.69 11.16 12.47
CA ASN A 161 4.93 12.28 13.04
C ASN A 161 3.65 11.84 13.74
N GLU A 162 2.92 10.89 13.18
CA GLU A 162 1.59 10.48 13.67
C GLU A 162 1.67 9.35 14.71
N VAL A 163 2.73 8.53 14.67
CA VAL A 163 2.82 7.33 15.51
C VAL A 163 4.02 7.37 16.45
N ILE A 164 5.24 7.54 15.92
CA ILE A 164 6.44 7.48 16.77
C ILE A 164 6.45 8.67 17.75
N LYS A 165 6.31 9.90 17.25
CA LYS A 165 6.35 11.11 18.09
C LYS A 165 5.21 11.21 19.11
N THR A 166 4.09 10.52 18.91
CA THR A 166 2.98 10.53 19.88
C THR A 166 3.26 9.66 21.10
N LYS A 167 4.13 8.65 20.98
CA LYS A 167 4.59 7.80 22.09
C LYS A 167 5.83 8.35 22.81
N LEU A 168 6.49 9.39 22.29
CA LEU A 168 7.73 9.94 22.84
C LEU A 168 7.50 11.17 23.72
N ARG A 169 8.20 11.25 24.86
CA ARG A 169 8.20 12.44 25.73
C ARG A 169 8.88 13.63 25.07
N ASP A 170 10.05 13.39 24.48
CA ASP A 170 10.77 14.37 23.67
C ASP A 170 10.50 14.08 22.19
N LYS A 171 9.73 14.96 21.54
CA LYS A 171 9.34 14.81 20.13
C LYS A 171 10.47 15.16 19.15
N ASP A 172 11.55 15.78 19.62
CA ASP A 172 12.66 16.25 18.79
C ASP A 172 13.85 15.29 18.78
N ILE A 173 13.79 14.22 19.57
CA ILE A 173 14.81 13.16 19.61
C ILE A 173 15.03 12.52 18.23
N LEU A 174 13.95 12.31 17.47
CA LEU A 174 13.96 11.84 16.09
C LEU A 174 13.33 12.87 15.16
N CYS A 175 14.01 13.17 14.06
CA CYS A 175 13.51 14.00 12.99
C CYS A 175 13.52 13.28 11.63
N SER A 176 12.90 13.92 10.63
CA SER A 176 12.78 13.40 9.27
C SER A 176 14.13 13.14 8.58
N TYR A 177 15.22 13.74 9.08
CA TYR A 177 16.57 13.53 8.57
C TYR A 177 17.09 12.11 8.83
N PHE A 178 16.80 11.54 10.01
CA PHE A 178 17.16 10.15 10.31
C PHE A 178 16.40 9.18 9.40
N MET A 179 15.12 9.44 9.16
CA MET A 179 14.29 8.63 8.26
C MET A 179 14.82 8.64 6.84
N LYS A 180 15.13 9.84 6.32
CA LYS A 180 15.73 10.00 4.99
C LYS A 180 17.05 9.22 4.88
N THR A 181 17.88 9.30 5.93
CA THR A 181 19.18 8.61 5.97
C THR A 181 19.00 7.09 5.97
N ALA A 182 18.09 6.56 6.78
CA ALA A 182 17.78 5.12 6.81
C ALA A 182 17.31 4.62 5.43
N VAL A 183 16.44 5.38 4.76
CA VAL A 183 16.00 5.06 3.39
C VAL A 183 17.16 5.09 2.40
N PHE A 184 18.04 6.08 2.45
CA PHE A 184 19.22 6.12 1.55
C PHE A 184 20.14 4.92 1.73
N TRP A 185 20.38 4.49 2.98
CA TRP A 185 21.18 3.30 3.24
C TRP A 185 20.54 2.04 2.66
N GLU A 186 19.23 1.83 2.89
CA GLU A 186 18.51 0.68 2.33
C GLU A 186 18.51 0.68 0.79
N ILE A 187 18.30 1.84 0.16
CA ILE A 187 18.35 1.95 -1.30
C ILE A 187 19.75 1.66 -1.81
N SER A 188 20.79 2.16 -1.13
CA SER A 188 22.17 1.92 -1.57
C SER A 188 22.58 0.45 -1.50
N GLU A 189 21.94 -0.36 -0.67
CA GLU A 189 22.23 -1.80 -0.59
C GLU A 189 21.38 -2.63 -1.56
N TYR A 190 20.13 -2.23 -1.82
CA TYR A 190 19.14 -3.01 -2.58
C TYR A 190 18.41 -2.19 -3.65
N SER A 191 19.13 -1.39 -4.44
CA SER A 191 18.55 -0.34 -5.30
C SER A 191 17.57 -0.85 -6.36
N SER A 192 17.84 -2.00 -6.98
CA SER A 192 17.01 -2.61 -8.03
C SER A 192 15.79 -3.36 -7.52
N GLU A 193 15.74 -3.69 -6.22
CA GLU A 193 14.72 -4.58 -5.67
C GLU A 193 13.42 -3.86 -5.30
N TRP A 194 13.34 -2.54 -5.39
CA TRP A 194 12.17 -1.79 -4.92
C TRP A 194 11.02 -1.84 -5.92
N THR A 195 9.99 -2.62 -5.59
CA THR A 195 8.77 -2.79 -6.40
C THR A 195 7.51 -2.51 -5.57
N PRO A 196 6.35 -2.32 -6.20
CA PRO A 196 5.09 -2.21 -5.46
C PRO A 196 4.78 -3.45 -4.61
N PHE A 197 5.29 -4.63 -4.98
CA PHE A 197 4.97 -5.90 -4.32
C PHE A 197 5.72 -6.13 -3.02
N ASN A 198 6.95 -5.63 -2.90
CA ASN A 198 7.76 -5.72 -1.68
C ASN A 198 7.86 -4.39 -0.94
N PHE A 199 7.03 -3.40 -1.30
CA PHE A 199 7.04 -2.06 -0.72
C PHE A 199 6.99 -2.08 0.82
N LEU A 200 6.04 -2.82 1.40
CA LEU A 200 5.87 -2.90 2.86
C LEU A 200 7.04 -3.64 3.52
N GLN A 201 7.55 -4.70 2.87
CA GLN A 201 8.75 -5.38 3.36
C GLN A 201 9.95 -4.44 3.40
N LYS A 202 10.17 -3.64 2.34
CA LYS A 202 11.24 -2.64 2.32
C LYS A 202 11.04 -1.53 3.35
N PHE A 203 9.78 -1.13 3.62
CA PHE A 203 9.47 -0.24 4.75
C PHE A 203 9.93 -0.85 6.08
N TRP A 204 9.55 -2.10 6.37
CA TRP A 204 9.95 -2.75 7.62
C TRP A 204 11.47 -2.99 7.74
N ASN A 205 12.16 -3.27 6.63
CA ASN A 205 13.62 -3.36 6.63
C ASN A 205 14.28 -2.04 7.08
N VAL A 206 13.80 -0.90 6.55
CA VAL A 206 14.29 0.42 6.95
C VAL A 206 13.98 0.68 8.43
N PHE A 207 12.82 0.24 8.92
CA PHE A 207 12.44 0.44 10.32
C PHE A 207 13.29 -0.42 11.26
N ARG A 208 13.55 -1.68 10.88
CA ARG A 208 14.48 -2.58 11.58
C ARG A 208 15.87 -1.98 11.66
N ARG A 209 16.39 -1.42 10.55
CA ARG A 209 17.68 -0.72 10.53
C ARG A 209 17.73 0.45 11.50
N LEU A 210 16.66 1.24 11.60
CA LEU A 210 16.57 2.31 12.59
C LEU A 210 16.63 1.76 14.02
N ILE A 211 15.93 0.66 14.31
CA ILE A 211 15.96 -0.02 15.62
C ILE A 211 17.36 -0.50 15.95
N GLU A 212 18.04 -1.14 15.00
CA GLU A 212 19.43 -1.59 15.14
C GLU A 212 20.36 -0.42 15.47
N TRP A 213 20.29 0.68 14.71
CA TRP A 213 21.08 1.89 14.99
C TRP A 213 20.80 2.48 16.36
N VAL A 214 19.54 2.53 16.78
CA VAL A 214 19.17 3.01 18.12
C VAL A 214 19.72 2.07 19.19
N SER A 215 19.69 0.75 18.96
CA SER A 215 20.19 -0.24 19.91
C SER A 215 21.69 -0.13 20.17
N ILE A 216 22.48 0.20 19.14
CA ILE A 216 23.93 0.38 19.24
C ILE A 216 24.32 1.85 19.51
N GLY A 217 23.37 2.78 19.46
CA GLY A 217 23.62 4.22 19.67
C GLY A 217 24.40 4.87 18.53
N TYR A 218 24.31 4.31 17.32
CA TYR A 218 25.11 4.73 16.17
C TYR A 218 24.26 4.84 14.90
N CYS A 219 24.06 6.06 14.41
CA CYS A 219 23.39 6.33 13.14
C CYS A 219 24.40 6.98 12.17
N PRO A 220 24.92 6.21 11.18
CA PRO A 220 25.92 6.72 10.25
C PRO A 220 25.30 7.76 9.31
N ASN A 221 25.93 8.94 9.20
CA ASN A 221 25.58 9.86 8.13
C ASN A 221 25.80 9.19 6.76
N PHE A 222 24.89 9.44 5.82
CA PHE A 222 24.98 8.78 4.52
C PHE A 222 26.27 9.12 3.76
N PHE A 223 26.72 10.38 3.75
CA PHE A 223 27.89 10.80 2.97
C PHE A 223 29.22 10.60 3.73
N ILE A 224 29.20 10.71 5.06
CA ILE A 224 30.37 10.57 5.94
C ILE A 224 29.99 9.59 7.06
N PRO A 225 30.08 8.27 6.86
CA PRO A 225 29.60 7.27 7.82
C PRO A 225 30.16 7.43 9.23
N GLU A 226 31.39 7.91 9.36
CA GLU A 226 32.08 8.18 10.62
C GLU A 226 31.40 9.27 11.46
N ASN A 227 30.61 10.14 10.83
CA ASN A 227 29.80 11.14 11.50
C ASN A 227 28.52 10.50 12.09
N ASN A 228 28.63 10.01 13.33
CA ASN A 228 27.50 9.48 14.09
C ASN A 228 26.49 10.57 14.45
N MET A 229 25.31 10.53 13.82
CA MET A 229 24.26 11.54 14.02
C MET A 229 23.49 11.37 15.34
N PHE A 230 23.65 10.24 16.03
CA PHE A 230 23.09 9.99 17.36
C PHE A 230 23.99 10.47 18.50
N TYR A 231 25.22 10.89 18.19
CA TYR A 231 26.19 11.32 19.18
C TYR A 231 25.62 12.42 20.09
N GLY A 232 25.67 12.19 21.40
CA GLY A 232 25.19 13.12 22.43
C GLY A 232 23.67 13.33 22.46
N LYS A 233 22.88 12.60 21.66
CA LYS A 233 21.41 12.66 21.64
C LYS A 233 20.75 11.38 22.13
N ILE A 234 21.24 10.23 21.65
CA ILE A 234 20.64 8.92 21.94
C ILE A 234 21.67 8.10 22.71
N CYS A 235 21.62 8.20 24.03
CA CYS A 235 22.44 7.43 24.96
C CYS A 235 21.70 7.19 26.29
N GLY A 236 22.16 6.20 27.06
CA GLY A 236 21.66 5.94 28.42
C GLY A 236 20.15 5.69 28.47
N GLN A 237 19.46 6.34 29.42
CA GLN A 237 18.02 6.16 29.63
C GLN A 237 17.19 6.56 28.41
N THR A 238 17.59 7.62 27.70
CA THR A 238 16.92 8.10 26.50
C THR A 238 16.94 7.05 25.38
N GLN A 239 18.08 6.38 25.21
CA GLN A 239 18.25 5.29 24.25
C GLN A 239 17.36 4.10 24.62
N THR A 240 17.35 3.68 25.89
CA THR A 240 16.54 2.54 26.36
C THR A 240 15.04 2.81 26.17
N ALA A 241 14.58 4.01 26.51
CA ALA A 241 13.17 4.39 26.34
C ALA A 241 12.77 4.40 24.86
N LEU A 242 13.57 5.04 23.99
CA LEU A 242 13.31 5.06 22.55
C LEU A 242 13.32 3.66 21.95
N LEU A 243 14.30 2.83 22.31
CA LEU A 243 14.40 1.45 21.83
C LEU A 243 13.18 0.62 22.22
N GLY A 244 12.69 0.78 23.46
CA GLY A 244 11.47 0.13 23.93
C GLY A 244 10.26 0.50 23.06
N THR A 245 10.04 1.80 22.84
CA THR A 245 8.95 2.30 21.99
C THR A 245 9.05 1.79 20.55
N LEU A 246 10.23 1.82 19.93
CA LEU A 246 10.38 1.37 18.54
C LEU A 246 10.19 -0.14 18.40
N ARG A 247 10.65 -0.95 19.37
CA ARG A 247 10.45 -2.40 19.39
C ARG A 247 8.98 -2.78 19.59
N GLU A 248 8.26 -2.07 20.47
CA GLU A 248 6.83 -2.24 20.64
C GLU A 248 6.09 -1.99 19.32
N LEU A 249 6.36 -0.86 18.66
CA LEU A 249 5.77 -0.53 17.36
C LEU A 249 6.14 -1.56 16.27
N TYR A 250 7.36 -2.10 16.29
CA TYR A 250 7.78 -3.16 15.37
C TYR A 250 7.00 -4.45 15.62
N SER A 251 6.79 -4.82 16.90
CA SER A 251 6.02 -6.02 17.28
C SER A 251 4.53 -5.91 16.98
N GLU A 252 3.97 -4.70 17.01
CA GLU A 252 2.60 -4.40 16.56
C GLU A 252 2.47 -4.56 15.03
N GLY A 253 3.58 -4.55 14.28
CA GLY A 253 3.58 -4.68 12.83
C GLY A 253 2.63 -3.68 12.17
N TYR A 254 1.71 -4.19 11.36
CA TYR A 254 0.79 -3.37 10.56
C TYR A 254 -0.26 -2.63 11.40
N ASP A 255 -0.59 -3.09 12.61
CA ASP A 255 -1.51 -2.38 13.50
C ASP A 255 -0.95 -1.01 13.89
N SER A 256 0.37 -0.88 13.94
CA SER A 256 1.01 0.42 14.18
C SER A 256 0.80 1.40 13.01
N LEU A 257 0.73 0.91 11.76
CA LEU A 257 0.45 1.73 10.57
C LEU A 257 -1.01 2.19 10.52
N LEU A 258 -1.94 1.40 11.05
CA LEU A 258 -3.36 1.79 11.18
C LEU A 258 -3.56 2.99 12.11
N ARG A 259 -2.60 3.25 13.01
CA ARG A 259 -2.62 4.44 13.88
C ARG A 259 -2.27 5.73 13.15
N CYS A 260 -1.77 5.68 11.91
CA CYS A 260 -1.59 6.86 11.07
C CYS A 260 -2.96 7.39 10.63
N SER A 261 -3.46 8.45 11.28
CA SER A 261 -4.77 9.03 10.98
C SER A 261 -4.90 9.46 9.51
N SER A 262 -3.83 9.97 8.89
CA SER A 262 -3.84 10.39 7.48
C SER A 262 -3.92 9.22 6.50
N LEU A 263 -3.56 8.02 6.93
CA LEU A 263 -3.54 6.82 6.10
C LEU A 263 -4.64 5.83 6.47
N ASN A 264 -5.23 5.95 7.66
CA ASN A 264 -6.17 4.99 8.21
C ASN A 264 -7.32 4.71 7.25
N GLN A 265 -7.96 5.72 6.64
CA GLN A 265 -9.06 5.48 5.69
C GLN A 265 -8.67 4.66 4.45
N ASN A 266 -7.42 4.74 3.97
CA ASN A 266 -6.97 3.98 2.78
C ASN A 266 -6.37 2.62 3.18
N ILE A 267 -5.64 2.57 4.30
CA ILE A 267 -5.04 1.35 4.84
C ILE A 267 -6.12 0.46 5.44
N SER A 268 -7.15 1.01 6.08
CA SER A 268 -8.27 0.25 6.64
C SER A 268 -9.02 -0.49 5.54
N ILE A 269 -9.28 0.14 4.39
CA ILE A 269 -9.88 -0.52 3.23
C ILE A 269 -9.02 -1.70 2.74
N MET A 270 -7.69 -1.58 2.82
CA MET A 270 -6.77 -2.66 2.45
C MET A 270 -6.66 -3.76 3.53
N ILE A 271 -6.68 -3.43 4.83
CA ILE A 271 -6.43 -4.36 5.93
C ILE A 271 -7.71 -5.02 6.46
N TYR A 272 -8.84 -4.29 6.54
CA TYR A 272 -10.15 -4.83 6.92
C TYR A 272 -10.78 -5.69 5.81
N GLN A 273 -10.09 -5.88 4.69
CA GLN A 273 -10.26 -7.11 3.93
C GLN A 273 -9.56 -8.24 4.68
N PRO A 274 -10.27 -9.19 5.30
CA PRO A 274 -9.67 -10.15 6.23
C PRO A 274 -8.81 -11.20 5.50
N GLN A 275 -8.62 -11.02 4.18
CA GLN A 275 -7.74 -11.77 3.29
C GLN A 275 -6.32 -11.19 3.23
N ILE A 276 -6.13 -9.93 3.60
CA ILE A 276 -4.82 -9.27 3.66
C ILE A 276 -4.26 -9.37 5.09
N ALA A 277 -5.09 -9.20 6.12
CA ALA A 277 -4.69 -9.37 7.53
C ALA A 277 -4.01 -10.73 7.83
N TYR A 278 -4.48 -11.83 7.22
CA TYR A 278 -3.91 -13.17 7.38
C TYR A 278 -2.50 -13.33 6.76
N LEU A 279 -2.13 -12.51 5.78
CA LEU A 279 -0.78 -12.53 5.20
C LEU A 279 0.19 -11.57 5.85
N LEU A 280 -0.36 -10.52 6.41
CA LEU A 280 0.35 -9.56 7.22
C LEU A 280 0.74 -10.15 8.60
N SER A 281 0.10 -11.22 9.07
CA SER A 281 0.38 -11.86 10.36
C SER A 281 1.53 -12.90 10.35
N CYS A 282 2.16 -13.19 9.20
CA CYS A 282 3.27 -14.15 9.13
C CYS A 282 4.62 -13.43 9.36
N ASN A 283 5.10 -13.44 10.60
CA ASN A 283 6.45 -12.98 10.94
C ASN A 283 7.51 -13.84 10.25
N GLU A 284 8.58 -13.20 9.76
CA GLU A 284 9.66 -13.82 8.96
C GLU A 284 10.63 -14.70 9.77
N GLU A 285 10.46 -14.86 11.09
CA GLU A 285 11.45 -15.53 11.96
C GLU A 285 11.21 -17.03 12.21
N GLU A 286 10.13 -17.62 11.69
CA GLU A 286 9.90 -19.07 11.75
C GLU A 286 10.16 -19.74 10.40
N TYR A 287 10.82 -20.91 10.42
CA TYR A 287 11.03 -21.78 9.26
C TYR A 287 9.72 -21.95 8.48
N VAL A 288 9.66 -21.37 7.27
CA VAL A 288 8.46 -21.37 6.44
C VAL A 288 8.44 -22.66 5.60
N PRO A 289 7.50 -23.60 5.83
CA PRO A 289 7.43 -24.83 5.05
C PRO A 289 7.15 -24.56 3.57
N MET A 290 7.54 -25.46 2.68
CA MET A 290 7.34 -25.34 1.22
C MET A 290 5.85 -25.10 0.85
N SER A 291 4.93 -25.67 1.62
CA SER A 291 3.48 -25.45 1.52
C SER A 291 3.04 -24.01 1.81
N MET A 292 3.73 -23.28 2.71
CA MET A 292 3.48 -21.86 2.96
C MET A 292 4.04 -20.95 1.87
N ILE A 293 5.15 -21.33 1.22
CA ILE A 293 5.68 -20.61 0.05
C ILE A 293 4.70 -20.73 -1.12
N GLU A 294 4.14 -21.92 -1.36
CA GLU A 294 3.08 -22.11 -2.35
C GLU A 294 1.81 -21.34 -2.00
N ARG A 295 1.44 -21.25 -0.72
CA ARG A 295 0.32 -20.41 -0.25
C ARG A 295 0.58 -18.91 -0.49
N LYS A 296 1.81 -18.42 -0.30
CA LYS A 296 2.24 -17.05 -0.64
C LYS A 296 2.21 -16.81 -2.16
N ARG A 297 2.65 -17.78 -2.97
CA ARG A 297 2.57 -17.74 -4.45
C ARG A 297 1.13 -17.66 -4.95
N PHE A 298 0.26 -18.49 -4.38
CA PHE A 298 -1.17 -18.47 -4.64
C PHE A 298 -1.80 -17.12 -4.22
N HIS A 299 -1.32 -16.52 -3.13
CA HIS A 299 -1.86 -15.26 -2.64
C HIS A 299 -1.51 -14.03 -3.48
N VAL A 300 -0.27 -13.95 -4.01
CA VAL A 300 0.09 -12.89 -4.95
C VAL A 300 -0.90 -12.86 -6.11
N ILE A 301 -1.28 -14.03 -6.63
CA ILE A 301 -2.31 -14.21 -7.68
C ILE A 301 -3.67 -13.61 -7.25
N CYS A 302 -4.05 -13.72 -5.98
CA CYS A 302 -5.28 -13.13 -5.44
C CYS A 302 -5.24 -11.62 -5.20
N MET A 303 -4.07 -11.04 -4.89
CA MET A 303 -3.93 -9.58 -4.85
C MET A 303 -4.26 -8.95 -6.21
N PHE A 304 -4.03 -9.67 -7.31
CA PHE A 304 -4.38 -9.22 -8.66
C PHE A 304 -5.84 -9.45 -9.06
N ASP A 305 -6.55 -10.36 -8.40
CA ASP A 305 -8.00 -10.61 -8.56
C ASP A 305 -8.84 -9.43 -8.00
N MET A 306 -8.23 -8.45 -7.31
CA MET A 306 -8.95 -7.25 -6.91
C MET A 306 -9.49 -6.45 -8.12
N PRO A 307 -10.79 -6.08 -8.12
CA PRO A 307 -11.40 -5.34 -9.21
C PRO A 307 -10.70 -3.99 -9.36
N CYS A 308 -10.51 -3.55 -10.60
CA CYS A 308 -10.11 -2.17 -10.86
C CYS A 308 -11.32 -1.27 -10.52
N PHE A 309 -11.29 -0.61 -9.36
CA PHE A 309 -12.36 0.26 -8.86
C PHE A 309 -12.61 1.52 -9.70
N ASP A 310 -11.97 1.67 -10.86
CA ASP A 310 -11.87 2.94 -11.58
C ASP A 310 -12.55 2.88 -12.95
N GLU A 311 -13.58 3.72 -13.11
CA GLU A 311 -14.63 3.69 -14.15
C GLU A 311 -14.19 3.96 -15.60
N THR A 312 -12.91 4.27 -15.86
CA THR A 312 -12.50 4.75 -17.18
C THR A 312 -11.64 3.74 -17.95
N THR A 313 -12.03 3.48 -19.20
CA THR A 313 -11.23 2.72 -20.18
C THR A 313 -9.78 3.24 -20.27
N VAL A 314 -9.56 4.54 -20.02
CA VAL A 314 -8.23 5.19 -19.99
C VAL A 314 -7.35 4.65 -18.85
N LYS A 315 -7.88 4.43 -17.64
CA LYS A 315 -7.10 3.87 -16.52
C LYS A 315 -6.89 2.37 -16.66
N ILE A 316 -7.83 1.66 -17.27
CA ILE A 316 -7.65 0.26 -17.73
C ILE A 316 -6.45 0.18 -18.68
N LEU A 317 -6.38 1.04 -19.69
CA LEU A 317 -5.28 1.09 -20.64
C LEU A 317 -3.96 1.51 -19.98
N LYS A 318 -3.97 2.46 -19.04
CA LYS A 318 -2.78 2.81 -18.24
C LYS A 318 -2.31 1.66 -17.36
N THR A 319 -3.23 0.90 -16.77
CA THR A 319 -2.91 -0.29 -15.98
C THR A 319 -2.28 -1.36 -16.87
N LEU A 320 -2.85 -1.63 -18.05
CA LEU A 320 -2.26 -2.53 -19.04
C LEU A 320 -0.89 -2.04 -19.51
N GLN A 321 -0.71 -0.75 -19.77
CA GLN A 321 0.57 -0.16 -20.14
C GLN A 321 1.60 -0.32 -19.03
N ASN A 322 1.24 -0.04 -17.77
CA ASN A 322 2.13 -0.24 -16.62
C ASN A 322 2.51 -1.71 -16.45
N ILE A 323 1.58 -2.63 -16.67
CA ILE A 323 1.81 -4.08 -16.64
C ILE A 323 2.74 -4.52 -17.76
N LEU A 324 2.58 -4.00 -18.99
CA LEU A 324 3.45 -4.30 -20.12
C LEU A 324 4.87 -3.74 -19.95
N MET A 325 5.04 -2.71 -19.12
CA MET A 325 6.34 -2.15 -18.75
C MET A 325 7.04 -2.93 -17.63
N LEU A 326 6.34 -3.85 -16.96
CA LEU A 326 6.98 -4.77 -16.03
C LEU A 326 7.88 -5.71 -16.84
N LYS A 327 9.13 -5.87 -16.41
CA LYS A 327 9.99 -6.97 -16.84
C LYS A 327 9.79 -8.09 -15.83
N PRO A 328 8.91 -9.07 -16.06
CA PRO A 328 8.71 -10.14 -15.11
C PRO A 328 9.97 -11.01 -15.09
N GLU A 329 10.72 -10.96 -13.99
CA GLU A 329 11.97 -11.70 -13.81
C GLU A 329 11.72 -13.12 -13.28
N THR A 330 10.48 -13.42 -12.87
CA THR A 330 10.08 -14.73 -12.37
C THR A 330 8.78 -15.23 -13.04
N MET A 331 8.58 -16.55 -13.05
CA MET A 331 7.36 -17.19 -13.57
C MET A 331 6.11 -16.75 -12.81
N GLU A 332 6.24 -16.47 -11.51
CA GLU A 332 5.17 -15.97 -10.66
C GLU A 332 4.71 -14.58 -11.11
N MET A 333 5.65 -13.68 -11.45
CA MET A 333 5.30 -12.36 -11.99
C MET A 333 4.59 -12.49 -13.35
N LEU A 334 5.03 -13.41 -14.21
CA LEU A 334 4.33 -13.69 -15.49
C LEU A 334 2.89 -14.14 -15.26
N TYR A 335 2.65 -15.03 -14.29
CA TYR A 335 1.30 -15.46 -13.93
C TYR A 335 0.45 -14.33 -13.38
N ALA A 336 1.00 -13.54 -12.48
CA ALA A 336 0.29 -12.41 -11.87
C ALA A 336 -0.09 -11.35 -12.92
N VAL A 337 0.82 -11.07 -13.85
CA VAL A 337 0.58 -10.23 -15.04
C VAL A 337 -0.53 -10.83 -15.91
N HIS A 338 -0.48 -12.13 -16.22
CA HIS A 338 -1.49 -12.81 -17.03
C HIS A 338 -2.89 -12.72 -16.41
N ILE A 339 -2.99 -13.00 -15.11
CA ILE A 339 -4.23 -12.92 -14.34
C ILE A 339 -4.77 -11.49 -14.34
N LYS A 340 -3.91 -10.49 -14.10
CA LYS A 340 -4.35 -9.08 -14.08
C LYS A 340 -4.83 -8.61 -15.45
N VAL A 341 -4.11 -8.96 -16.52
CA VAL A 341 -4.53 -8.64 -17.90
C VAL A 341 -5.90 -9.24 -18.20
N ASN A 342 -6.11 -10.52 -17.84
CA ASN A 342 -7.40 -11.15 -18.05
C ASN A 342 -8.51 -10.50 -17.23
N HIS A 343 -8.28 -10.14 -15.96
CA HIS A 343 -9.27 -9.41 -15.15
C HIS A 343 -9.65 -8.07 -15.76
N VAL A 344 -8.65 -7.33 -16.24
CA VAL A 344 -8.88 -6.05 -16.88
C VAL A 344 -9.73 -6.21 -18.15
N LEU A 345 -9.47 -7.25 -18.94
CA LEU A 345 -10.27 -7.56 -20.12
C LEU A 345 -11.69 -8.05 -19.78
N GLN A 346 -11.84 -8.87 -18.74
CA GLN A 346 -13.15 -9.31 -18.23
C GLN A 346 -13.98 -8.13 -17.73
N HIS A 347 -13.37 -7.21 -16.98
CA HIS A 347 -14.04 -6.01 -16.48
C HIS A 347 -14.42 -5.06 -17.63
N TYR A 348 -13.55 -4.92 -18.64
CA TYR A 348 -13.89 -4.20 -19.87
C TYR A 348 -15.08 -4.84 -20.59
N ALA A 349 -15.11 -6.17 -20.71
CA ALA A 349 -16.24 -6.88 -21.30
C ALA A 349 -17.53 -6.70 -20.48
N GLU A 350 -17.46 -6.72 -19.15
CA GLU A 350 -18.61 -6.45 -18.28
C GLU A 350 -19.13 -5.02 -18.46
N ASN A 351 -18.26 -4.02 -18.56
CA ASN A 351 -18.64 -2.63 -18.84
C ASN A 351 -19.30 -2.46 -20.23
N LEU A 352 -18.82 -3.18 -21.24
CA LEU A 352 -19.48 -3.23 -22.55
C LEU A 352 -20.89 -3.81 -22.44
N LEU A 353 -21.04 -4.89 -21.67
CA LEU A 353 -22.35 -5.50 -21.43
C LEU A 353 -23.26 -4.54 -20.67
N LEU A 354 -22.81 -3.89 -19.59
CA LEU A 354 -23.63 -2.99 -18.78
C LEU A 354 -24.04 -1.72 -19.49
N SER A 355 -23.13 -1.07 -20.22
CA SER A 355 -23.44 0.13 -20.99
C SER A 355 -24.53 -0.11 -22.03
N SER A 356 -24.69 -1.36 -22.49
CA SER A 356 -25.77 -1.73 -23.40
C SER A 356 -27.17 -1.90 -22.73
N TYR A 357 -27.26 -1.87 -21.39
CA TYR A 357 -28.50 -2.07 -20.61
C TYR A 357 -28.81 -0.98 -19.57
N SER A 358 -27.85 -0.18 -19.09
CA SER A 358 -28.12 0.84 -18.05
C SER A 358 -28.58 2.20 -18.61
N LEU A 359 -28.36 2.47 -19.90
CA LEU A 359 -28.67 3.75 -20.57
C LEU A 359 -29.96 3.66 -21.42
N TRP A 360 -31.01 3.08 -20.84
CA TRP A 360 -32.24 2.68 -21.54
C TRP A 360 -33.04 3.77 -22.29
N PRO A 361 -32.85 5.09 -22.09
CA PRO A 361 -33.47 6.06 -23.00
C PRO A 361 -32.55 6.58 -24.12
N THR A 362 -31.22 6.44 -24.02
CA THR A 362 -30.27 7.23 -24.85
C THR A 362 -29.23 6.42 -25.62
N TYR A 363 -29.18 5.09 -25.45
CA TYR A 363 -28.15 4.28 -26.13
C TYR A 363 -28.41 4.12 -27.65
N PRO A 364 -27.40 4.29 -28.53
CA PRO A 364 -27.66 4.38 -29.96
C PRO A 364 -27.92 2.99 -30.56
N ARG A 365 -29.10 2.79 -31.18
CA ARG A 365 -29.48 1.71 -32.13
C ARG A 365 -29.18 0.26 -31.71
N ASN A 366 -30.20 -0.61 -31.76
CA ASN A 366 -30.12 -2.08 -31.52
C ASN A 366 -28.90 -2.79 -32.15
N LYS A 367 -28.40 -2.30 -33.30
CA LYS A 367 -27.20 -2.82 -33.97
C LYS A 367 -25.92 -2.68 -33.13
N LYS A 368 -25.67 -1.52 -32.51
CA LYS A 368 -24.46 -1.28 -31.71
C LYS A 368 -24.46 -2.13 -30.44
N ARG A 369 -25.63 -2.30 -29.82
CA ARG A 369 -25.84 -3.22 -28.69
C ARG A 369 -25.49 -4.66 -29.04
N TYR A 370 -25.94 -5.15 -30.19
CA TYR A 370 -25.57 -6.50 -30.65
C TYR A 370 -24.06 -6.63 -30.88
N GLU A 371 -23.43 -5.65 -31.54
CA GLU A 371 -21.99 -5.62 -31.78
C GLU A 371 -21.18 -5.65 -30.48
N ASP A 372 -21.54 -4.81 -29.50
CA ASP A 372 -20.82 -4.72 -28.22
C ASP A 372 -21.04 -5.97 -27.35
N THR A 373 -22.24 -6.57 -27.40
CA THR A 373 -22.53 -7.87 -26.76
C THR A 373 -21.66 -8.98 -27.34
N ILE A 374 -21.56 -9.07 -28.68
CA ILE A 374 -20.72 -10.06 -29.34
C ILE A 374 -19.24 -9.83 -29.04
N LYS A 375 -18.76 -8.58 -29.03
CA LYS A 375 -17.39 -8.25 -28.64
C LYS A 375 -17.10 -8.70 -27.21
N ALA A 376 -17.98 -8.38 -26.26
CA ALA A 376 -17.83 -8.78 -24.87
C ALA A 376 -17.80 -10.31 -24.71
N LEU A 377 -18.72 -11.04 -25.34
CA LEU A 377 -18.74 -12.51 -25.29
C LEU A 377 -17.48 -13.14 -25.91
N ARG A 378 -16.94 -12.55 -26.98
CA ARG A 378 -15.67 -12.99 -27.59
C ARG A 378 -14.48 -12.75 -26.65
N ILE A 379 -14.46 -11.62 -25.96
CA ILE A 379 -13.43 -11.31 -24.95
C ILE A 379 -13.52 -12.32 -23.80
N LEU A 380 -14.70 -12.51 -23.22
CA LEU A 380 -14.93 -13.45 -22.12
C LEU A 380 -14.53 -14.89 -22.49
N ASN A 381 -14.80 -15.34 -23.71
CA ASN A 381 -14.39 -16.68 -24.15
C ASN A 381 -12.86 -16.83 -24.31
N ARG A 382 -12.12 -15.72 -24.45
CA ARG A 382 -10.65 -15.72 -24.55
C ARG A 382 -9.95 -15.46 -23.21
N THR A 383 -10.60 -14.82 -22.25
CA THR A 383 -10.03 -14.43 -20.96
C THR A 383 -10.36 -15.44 -19.86
N LYS A 384 -10.13 -16.74 -20.11
CA LYS A 384 -10.48 -17.79 -19.14
C LYS A 384 -9.51 -17.79 -17.95
N THR A 385 -9.92 -17.24 -16.80
CA THR A 385 -9.07 -17.13 -15.58
C THR A 385 -9.42 -18.13 -14.51
N TYR A 386 -10.65 -18.09 -14.03
CA TYR A 386 -11.15 -18.96 -12.98
C TYR A 386 -12.44 -19.63 -13.43
N PHE A 387 -12.70 -20.82 -12.88
CA PHE A 387 -13.86 -21.59 -13.23
C PHE A 387 -15.15 -20.77 -13.08
N CYS A 388 -15.39 -20.15 -11.93
CA CYS A 388 -16.62 -19.39 -11.67
C CYS A 388 -16.72 -18.08 -12.45
N MET A 389 -15.64 -17.29 -12.57
CA MET A 389 -15.66 -16.00 -13.28
C MET A 389 -16.05 -16.14 -14.75
N ASN A 390 -15.71 -17.26 -15.38
CA ASN A 390 -16.05 -17.54 -16.77
C ASN A 390 -17.56 -17.66 -17.01
N TYR A 391 -18.34 -18.07 -16.00
CA TYR A 391 -19.78 -18.25 -16.12
C TYR A 391 -20.57 -17.14 -15.41
N LEU A 392 -20.01 -16.52 -14.37
CA LEU A 392 -20.67 -15.47 -13.60
C LEU A 392 -21.09 -14.27 -14.45
N ILE A 393 -20.16 -13.70 -15.23
CA ILE A 393 -20.45 -12.52 -16.06
C ILE A 393 -21.54 -12.84 -17.11
N PRO A 394 -21.47 -13.96 -17.86
CA PRO A 394 -22.56 -14.37 -18.75
C PRO A 394 -23.91 -14.63 -18.06
N ILE A 395 -23.93 -15.36 -16.93
CA ILE A 395 -25.15 -15.69 -16.18
C ILE A 395 -25.85 -14.40 -15.74
N LYS A 396 -25.10 -13.50 -15.12
CA LYS A 396 -25.60 -12.21 -14.67
C LYS A 396 -26.13 -11.37 -15.83
N HIS A 397 -25.41 -11.33 -16.96
CA HIS A 397 -25.88 -10.65 -18.15
C HIS A 397 -27.21 -11.21 -18.67
N MET A 398 -27.37 -12.54 -18.69
CA MET A 398 -28.63 -13.17 -19.10
C MET A 398 -29.78 -12.79 -18.17
N TYR A 399 -29.54 -12.76 -16.85
CA TYR A 399 -30.51 -12.30 -15.87
C TYR A 399 -30.94 -10.85 -16.12
N MET A 400 -29.97 -9.94 -16.23
CA MET A 400 -30.21 -8.51 -16.47
C MET A 400 -30.90 -8.25 -17.82
N ALA A 401 -30.69 -9.13 -18.80
CA ALA A 401 -31.36 -9.09 -20.09
C ALA A 401 -32.79 -9.66 -20.08
N GLY A 402 -33.29 -10.13 -18.93
CA GLY A 402 -34.60 -10.74 -18.78
C GLY A 402 -34.68 -12.18 -19.30
N ASN A 403 -33.55 -12.81 -19.61
CA ASN A 403 -33.50 -14.19 -20.09
C ASN A 403 -33.41 -15.17 -18.92
N TYR A 404 -34.47 -15.20 -18.11
CA TYR A 404 -34.52 -15.94 -16.85
C TYR A 404 -34.38 -17.46 -17.05
N GLN A 405 -35.01 -18.00 -18.11
CA GLN A 405 -34.93 -19.44 -18.41
C GLN A 405 -33.48 -19.89 -18.70
N ARG A 406 -32.76 -19.17 -19.56
CA ARG A 406 -31.34 -19.50 -19.84
C ARG A 406 -30.43 -19.23 -18.65
N THR A 407 -30.77 -18.25 -17.81
CA THR A 407 -30.07 -18.00 -16.55
C THR A 407 -30.13 -19.24 -15.65
N ILE A 408 -31.33 -19.81 -15.48
CA ILE A 408 -31.57 -21.03 -14.69
C ILE A 408 -30.79 -22.22 -15.27
N GLU A 409 -30.90 -22.47 -16.58
CA GLU A 409 -30.20 -23.58 -17.25
C GLU A 409 -28.68 -23.50 -17.06
N MET A 410 -28.11 -22.31 -17.22
CA MET A 410 -26.67 -22.10 -17.06
C MET A 410 -26.24 -22.23 -15.60
N ILE A 411 -27.02 -21.74 -14.63
CA ILE A 411 -26.70 -21.91 -13.21
C ILE A 411 -26.69 -23.40 -12.84
N HIS A 412 -27.69 -24.18 -13.25
CA HIS A 412 -27.71 -25.62 -13.01
C HIS A 412 -26.52 -26.34 -13.64
N TYR A 413 -26.15 -25.97 -14.87
CA TYR A 413 -24.95 -26.47 -15.53
C TYR A 413 -23.68 -26.21 -14.72
N VAL A 414 -23.54 -24.99 -14.16
CA VAL A 414 -22.37 -24.62 -13.34
C VAL A 414 -22.40 -25.34 -11.99
N LYS A 415 -23.55 -25.41 -11.30
CA LYS A 415 -23.70 -26.15 -10.02
C LYS A 415 -23.35 -27.63 -10.21
N HIS A 416 -23.87 -28.29 -11.25
CA HIS A 416 -23.53 -29.68 -11.56
C HIS A 416 -22.04 -29.85 -11.84
N LYS A 417 -21.43 -28.92 -12.60
CA LYS A 417 -19.99 -28.95 -12.81
C LYS A 417 -19.25 -28.87 -11.48
N LEU A 418 -19.59 -27.92 -10.60
CA LEU A 418 -18.96 -27.75 -9.29
C LEU A 418 -19.01 -29.01 -8.40
N GLN A 419 -20.02 -29.85 -8.57
CA GLN A 419 -20.13 -31.12 -7.83
C GLN A 419 -19.32 -32.27 -8.47
N SER A 420 -19.02 -32.18 -9.76
CA SER A 420 -18.43 -33.28 -10.55
C SER A 420 -16.90 -33.31 -10.61
N GLN A 421 -16.19 -32.34 -10.04
CA GLN A 421 -14.73 -32.29 -9.98
C GLN A 421 -14.29 -31.80 -8.59
N PRO A 422 -13.05 -32.08 -8.14
CA PRO A 422 -12.55 -31.62 -6.85
C PRO A 422 -12.20 -30.13 -6.87
N TYR A 423 -13.20 -29.26 -7.04
CA TYR A 423 -12.98 -27.82 -6.92
C TYR A 423 -12.65 -27.47 -5.46
N MET A 424 -11.68 -26.59 -5.32
CA MET A 424 -11.24 -26.03 -4.06
C MET A 424 -11.67 -24.57 -4.00
N TYR A 425 -12.43 -24.23 -2.95
CA TYR A 425 -12.70 -22.84 -2.64
C TYR A 425 -11.41 -22.19 -2.15
N TRP A 426 -11.13 -20.99 -2.65
CA TRP A 426 -9.86 -20.27 -2.43
C TRP A 426 -9.28 -20.32 -1.01
N ARG A 427 -10.12 -20.30 0.04
CA ARG A 427 -9.65 -20.32 1.45
C ARG A 427 -9.59 -21.69 2.10
N ASN A 428 -10.20 -22.69 1.46
CA ASN A 428 -10.21 -24.09 1.90
C ASN A 428 -9.29 -24.94 1.03
N LEU A 429 -8.30 -24.30 0.40
CA LEU A 429 -7.24 -24.98 -0.31
C LEU A 429 -6.44 -25.80 0.69
N ASP A 430 -6.64 -27.12 0.66
CA ASP A 430 -5.81 -28.07 1.38
C ASP A 430 -4.41 -28.08 0.70
N PRO A 431 -3.37 -27.61 1.39
CA PRO A 431 -2.02 -27.56 0.83
C PRO A 431 -1.52 -28.95 0.42
N ASP A 432 -1.96 -30.02 1.10
CA ASP A 432 -1.50 -31.38 0.82
C ASP A 432 -2.09 -31.92 -0.49
N ILE A 433 -3.33 -31.53 -0.81
CA ILE A 433 -3.98 -31.84 -2.10
C ILE A 433 -3.24 -31.12 -3.24
N ILE A 434 -2.92 -29.83 -3.07
CA ILE A 434 -2.17 -29.06 -4.08
C ILE A 434 -0.80 -29.69 -4.30
N MET A 435 -0.08 -30.02 -3.22
CA MET A 435 1.23 -30.65 -3.30
C MET A 435 1.18 -31.99 -4.02
N THR A 436 0.14 -32.80 -3.76
CA THR A 436 -0.08 -34.08 -4.46
C THR A 436 -0.30 -33.87 -5.95
N LEU A 437 -1.13 -32.90 -6.35
CA LEU A 437 -1.41 -32.59 -7.77
C LEU A 437 -0.18 -32.02 -8.50
N LEU A 438 0.63 -31.20 -7.82
CA LEU A 438 1.88 -30.68 -8.35
C LEU A 438 2.93 -31.78 -8.51
N GLN A 439 3.03 -32.72 -7.55
CA GLN A 439 3.90 -33.90 -7.63
C GLN A 439 3.48 -34.85 -8.77
N GLN A 440 2.21 -34.86 -9.15
CA GLN A 440 1.70 -35.57 -10.33
C GLN A 440 2.01 -34.84 -11.66
N GLY A 441 2.75 -33.74 -11.62
CA GLY A 441 3.22 -33.01 -12.80
C GLY A 441 2.21 -32.01 -13.37
N MET A 442 1.16 -31.65 -12.62
CA MET A 442 0.18 -30.66 -13.08
C MET A 442 0.79 -29.24 -13.06
N PRO A 443 0.74 -28.47 -14.15
CA PRO A 443 1.20 -27.09 -14.15
C PRO A 443 0.31 -26.19 -13.28
N HIS A 444 0.92 -25.23 -12.57
CA HIS A 444 0.20 -24.27 -11.71
C HIS A 444 -0.97 -23.55 -12.42
N ASP A 445 -0.79 -23.14 -13.68
CA ASP A 445 -1.84 -22.50 -14.49
C ASP A 445 -3.08 -23.38 -14.66
N THR A 446 -2.85 -24.69 -14.85
CA THR A 446 -3.89 -25.69 -15.04
C THR A 446 -4.62 -25.93 -13.73
N LEU A 447 -3.87 -26.00 -12.61
CA LEU A 447 -4.43 -26.16 -11.28
C LEU A 447 -5.35 -24.97 -10.91
N ILE A 448 -4.89 -23.74 -11.15
CA ILE A 448 -5.66 -22.52 -10.89
C ILE A 448 -6.94 -22.46 -11.74
N LYS A 449 -6.82 -22.69 -13.05
CA LYS A 449 -7.93 -22.56 -14.00
C LYS A 449 -9.02 -23.63 -13.79
N LEU A 450 -8.63 -24.84 -13.41
CA LEU A 450 -9.54 -25.98 -13.31
C LEU A 450 -10.14 -26.16 -11.92
N TYR A 451 -9.41 -25.81 -10.86
CA TYR A 451 -9.81 -26.22 -9.52
C TYR A 451 -10.16 -25.06 -8.58
N VAL A 452 -9.84 -23.80 -8.89
CA VAL A 452 -10.08 -22.70 -7.94
C VAL A 452 -11.36 -21.92 -8.23
N VAL A 453 -12.19 -21.84 -7.17
CA VAL A 453 -13.44 -21.11 -7.14
C VAL A 453 -13.27 -19.81 -6.34
N THR A 454 -13.55 -18.69 -7.01
CA THR A 454 -13.46 -17.33 -6.44
C THR A 454 -14.84 -16.77 -6.13
N ASN A 455 -14.94 -15.92 -5.10
CA ASN A 455 -16.18 -15.24 -4.72
C ASN A 455 -16.63 -14.23 -5.78
N VAL A 456 -17.94 -13.99 -5.83
CA VAL A 456 -18.59 -13.03 -6.72
C VAL A 456 -18.39 -11.62 -6.18
N LYS A 457 -17.97 -10.70 -7.04
CA LYS A 457 -17.70 -9.30 -6.70
C LYS A 457 -18.76 -8.40 -7.32
N ILE A 458 -19.49 -7.64 -6.51
CA ILE A 458 -20.53 -6.70 -6.96
C ILE A 458 -20.12 -5.28 -6.58
N THR A 459 -20.18 -4.38 -7.55
CA THR A 459 -19.91 -2.94 -7.41
C THR A 459 -21.14 -2.12 -7.79
N ASP A 460 -21.13 -0.82 -7.48
CA ASP A 460 -22.21 0.13 -7.79
C ASP A 460 -22.65 0.14 -9.28
N LEU A 461 -21.69 -0.04 -10.20
CA LEU A 461 -21.94 -0.06 -11.65
C LEU A 461 -22.67 -1.33 -12.11
N ASN A 462 -22.65 -2.36 -11.27
CA ASN A 462 -22.83 -3.76 -11.63
C ASN A 462 -23.90 -4.41 -10.72
N ILE A 463 -24.75 -3.60 -10.12
CA ILE A 463 -25.64 -3.99 -9.03
C ILE A 463 -26.91 -4.69 -9.53
N ILE A 464 -27.38 -5.65 -8.74
CA ILE A 464 -28.73 -6.23 -8.87
C ILE A 464 -29.65 -5.38 -8.00
N GLU A 465 -30.82 -4.98 -8.52
CA GLU A 465 -31.71 -4.03 -7.85
C GLU A 465 -32.03 -4.44 -6.40
N GLU A 466 -32.27 -5.73 -6.18
CA GLU A 466 -32.58 -6.29 -4.86
C GLU A 466 -31.43 -6.16 -3.83
N MET A 467 -30.19 -5.89 -4.28
CA MET A 467 -28.99 -5.69 -3.43
C MET A 467 -28.54 -4.22 -3.32
N ARG A 468 -29.37 -3.28 -3.79
CA ARG A 468 -28.98 -1.87 -3.90
C ARG A 468 -28.62 -1.22 -2.57
N LEU A 469 -29.33 -1.61 -1.53
CA LEU A 469 -29.18 -1.04 -0.20
C LEU A 469 -27.86 -1.48 0.44
N GLU A 470 -27.47 -2.73 0.26
CA GLU A 470 -26.26 -3.31 0.83
C GLU A 470 -25.01 -2.70 0.21
N CYS A 471 -24.98 -2.52 -1.12
CA CYS A 471 -23.84 -1.84 -1.76
C CYS A 471 -23.72 -0.38 -1.30
N TRP A 472 -24.84 0.34 -1.20
CA TRP A 472 -24.84 1.70 -0.69
C TRP A 472 -24.29 1.75 0.75
N ALA A 473 -24.76 0.88 1.64
CA ALA A 473 -24.29 0.83 3.01
C ALA A 473 -22.79 0.52 3.09
N VAL A 474 -22.28 -0.42 2.29
CA VAL A 474 -20.83 -0.69 2.22
C VAL A 474 -20.02 0.51 1.71
N ARG A 475 -20.59 1.30 0.79
CA ARG A 475 -19.94 2.52 0.33
C ARG A 475 -19.84 3.57 1.44
N GLU A 476 -20.87 3.74 2.24
CA GLU A 476 -20.84 4.71 3.34
C GLU A 476 -19.91 4.25 4.47
N THR A 477 -19.83 2.95 4.76
CA THR A 477 -19.01 2.43 5.87
C THR A 477 -17.54 2.26 5.50
N ILE A 478 -17.23 1.81 4.28
CA ILE A 478 -15.87 1.40 3.85
C ILE A 478 -15.38 2.24 2.66
N GLY A 479 -16.21 3.08 2.04
CA GLY A 479 -15.81 3.90 0.89
C GLY A 479 -15.69 3.15 -0.44
N ALA A 480 -15.65 1.81 -0.42
CA ALA A 480 -15.30 0.98 -1.59
C ALA A 480 -16.49 0.36 -2.36
N GLY A 481 -17.74 0.45 -1.87
CA GLY A 481 -18.95 -0.01 -2.59
C GLY A 481 -18.89 -1.44 -3.14
N LEU A 482 -18.08 -2.32 -2.54
CA LEU A 482 -17.77 -3.66 -3.07
C LEU A 482 -18.35 -4.74 -2.15
N LEU A 483 -19.33 -5.48 -2.64
CA LEU A 483 -19.82 -6.70 -2.01
C LEU A 483 -19.08 -7.92 -2.55
N VAL A 484 -18.73 -8.84 -1.64
CA VAL A 484 -18.09 -10.12 -1.97
C VAL A 484 -19.00 -11.24 -1.49
N ILE A 485 -19.53 -12.04 -2.41
CA ILE A 485 -20.58 -13.03 -2.16
C ILE A 485 -20.09 -14.43 -2.52
N PRO A 486 -20.31 -15.45 -1.69
CA PRO A 486 -19.99 -16.83 -2.05
C PRO A 486 -20.74 -17.27 -3.33
N PRO A 487 -20.10 -17.97 -4.28
CA PRO A 487 -20.71 -18.29 -5.57
C PRO A 487 -22.01 -19.08 -5.49
N LEU A 488 -22.09 -20.09 -4.62
CA LEU A 488 -23.31 -20.88 -4.46
C LEU A 488 -24.46 -20.06 -3.86
N VAL A 489 -24.15 -19.16 -2.93
CA VAL A 489 -25.12 -18.22 -2.37
C VAL A 489 -25.65 -17.30 -3.48
N PHE A 490 -24.75 -16.73 -4.29
CA PHE A 490 -25.13 -15.87 -5.41
C PHE A 490 -25.94 -16.60 -6.49
N PHE A 491 -25.59 -17.85 -6.80
CA PHE A 491 -26.32 -18.67 -7.77
C PHE A 491 -27.73 -19.01 -7.29
N ASN A 492 -27.89 -19.42 -6.03
CA ASN A 492 -29.21 -19.67 -5.46
C ASN A 492 -30.04 -18.37 -5.37
N PHE A 493 -29.42 -17.25 -5.04
CA PHE A 493 -30.05 -15.92 -5.10
C PHE A 493 -30.62 -15.63 -6.49
N LEU A 494 -29.80 -15.75 -7.54
CA LEU A 494 -30.25 -15.54 -8.92
C LEU A 494 -31.34 -16.54 -9.37
N LEU A 495 -31.31 -17.78 -8.88
CA LEU A 495 -32.36 -18.77 -9.14
C LEU A 495 -33.69 -18.36 -8.49
N VAL A 496 -33.69 -17.97 -7.20
CA VAL A 496 -34.89 -17.47 -6.52
C VAL A 496 -35.49 -16.29 -7.28
N LEU A 497 -34.65 -15.32 -7.66
CA LEU A 497 -35.09 -14.18 -8.46
C LEU A 497 -35.65 -14.62 -9.81
N SER A 498 -34.95 -15.48 -10.55
CA SER A 498 -35.38 -15.94 -11.87
C SER A 498 -36.70 -16.69 -11.83
N TYR A 499 -36.89 -17.63 -10.90
CA TYR A 499 -38.16 -18.33 -10.73
C TYR A 499 -39.29 -17.40 -10.28
N THR A 500 -39.00 -16.39 -9.46
CA THR A 500 -39.97 -15.34 -9.11
C THR A 500 -40.44 -14.58 -10.34
N ARG A 501 -39.51 -14.18 -11.22
CA ARG A 501 -39.85 -13.44 -12.46
C ARG A 501 -40.64 -14.31 -13.46
N LEU A 502 -40.45 -15.63 -13.43
CA LEU A 502 -41.19 -16.59 -14.26
C LEU A 502 -42.52 -17.08 -13.63
N GLY A 503 -42.79 -16.76 -12.36
CA GLY A 503 -43.99 -17.21 -11.64
C GLY A 503 -43.95 -18.68 -11.19
N GLU A 504 -42.77 -19.31 -11.16
CA GLU A 504 -42.61 -20.72 -10.77
C GLU A 504 -42.49 -20.88 -9.24
N ASN A 505 -43.61 -20.73 -8.54
CA ASN A 505 -43.63 -20.68 -7.06
C ASN A 505 -43.05 -21.94 -6.38
N HIS A 506 -43.35 -23.14 -6.88
CA HIS A 506 -42.85 -24.39 -6.28
C HIS A 506 -41.32 -24.48 -6.34
N ARG A 507 -40.73 -24.30 -7.54
CA ARG A 507 -39.28 -24.35 -7.71
C ARG A 507 -38.55 -23.24 -6.96
N ARG A 508 -39.18 -22.07 -6.83
CA ARG A 508 -38.65 -20.98 -6.02
C ARG A 508 -38.49 -21.38 -4.55
N ILE A 509 -39.48 -22.08 -3.99
CA ILE A 509 -39.44 -22.57 -2.60
C ILE A 509 -38.36 -23.65 -2.46
N ASP A 510 -38.28 -24.60 -3.39
CA ASP A 510 -37.25 -25.65 -3.36
C ASP A 510 -35.83 -25.06 -3.31
N VAL A 511 -35.55 -24.03 -4.13
CA VAL A 511 -34.25 -23.34 -4.12
C VAL A 511 -34.04 -22.50 -2.86
N LEU A 512 -35.11 -21.93 -2.30
CA LEU A 512 -35.02 -21.22 -1.02
C LEU A 512 -34.57 -22.16 0.09
N ASP A 513 -35.13 -23.38 0.15
CA ASP A 513 -34.77 -24.41 1.12
C ASP A 513 -33.32 -24.89 0.91
N GLU A 514 -32.88 -25.03 -0.33
CA GLU A 514 -31.46 -25.29 -0.65
C GLU A 514 -30.54 -24.18 -0.13
N LEU A 515 -30.90 -22.90 -0.36
CA LEU A 515 -30.13 -21.76 0.12
C LEU A 515 -30.11 -21.72 1.65
N GLN A 516 -31.24 -21.96 2.29
CA GLN A 516 -31.34 -22.01 3.75
C GLN A 516 -30.44 -23.11 4.31
N THR A 517 -30.49 -24.32 3.73
CA THR A 517 -29.64 -25.45 4.14
C THR A 517 -28.16 -25.10 4.03
N LEU A 518 -27.77 -24.47 2.92
CA LEU A 518 -26.40 -24.02 2.68
C LEU A 518 -25.96 -22.98 3.73
N VAL A 519 -26.77 -21.97 4.02
CA VAL A 519 -26.37 -20.89 4.94
C VAL A 519 -26.31 -21.38 6.40
N TYR A 520 -27.27 -22.19 6.84
CA TYR A 520 -27.33 -22.70 8.21
C TYR A 520 -26.28 -23.75 8.52
N TYR A 521 -26.06 -24.70 7.61
CA TYR A 521 -25.31 -25.93 7.93
C TYR A 521 -23.94 -26.03 7.26
N ASP A 522 -23.56 -25.10 6.38
CA ASP A 522 -22.21 -25.11 5.82
C ASP A 522 -21.17 -24.84 6.93
N ASP A 523 -20.26 -25.80 7.09
CA ASP A 523 -19.19 -25.89 8.07
C ASP A 523 -17.93 -25.09 7.68
N GLY A 524 -18.06 -24.22 6.68
CA GLY A 524 -16.99 -23.40 6.15
C GLY A 524 -16.47 -23.89 4.80
N ASN A 525 -16.94 -25.04 4.30
CA ASN A 525 -16.48 -25.63 3.03
C ASN A 525 -16.84 -24.80 1.80
N HIS A 526 -18.02 -24.18 1.77
CA HIS A 526 -18.50 -23.38 0.64
C HIS A 526 -18.68 -21.90 1.00
N ILE A 527 -18.97 -21.61 2.27
CA ILE A 527 -19.15 -20.25 2.79
C ILE A 527 -18.08 -20.01 3.85
N ASP A 528 -17.04 -19.27 3.47
CA ASP A 528 -16.08 -18.78 4.44
C ASP A 528 -16.76 -17.90 5.50
N LYS A 529 -16.31 -18.02 6.75
CA LYS A 529 -16.86 -17.34 7.93
C LYS A 529 -17.03 -15.83 7.74
N LEU A 530 -16.14 -15.18 6.99
CA LEU A 530 -16.21 -13.74 6.73
C LEU A 530 -17.40 -13.31 5.88
N PHE A 531 -17.94 -14.24 5.09
CA PHE A 531 -19.06 -13.98 4.19
C PHE A 531 -20.36 -14.58 4.71
N LYS A 532 -20.39 -15.04 5.97
CA LYS A 532 -21.63 -15.51 6.61
C LYS A 532 -22.63 -14.37 6.74
N ALA A 533 -22.21 -13.19 7.22
CA ALA A 533 -23.05 -12.00 7.27
C ALA A 533 -23.83 -11.73 5.96
N ILE A 534 -23.13 -11.66 4.82
CA ILE A 534 -23.77 -11.39 3.51
C ILE A 534 -24.62 -12.56 3.02
N SER A 535 -24.27 -13.79 3.42
CA SER A 535 -25.06 -14.98 3.10
C SER A 535 -26.39 -14.99 3.86
N TRP A 536 -26.38 -14.57 5.13
CA TRP A 536 -27.59 -14.33 5.92
C TRP A 536 -28.44 -13.22 5.34
N GLU A 537 -27.84 -12.10 4.96
CA GLU A 537 -28.55 -10.97 4.34
C GLU A 537 -29.26 -11.41 3.05
N ILE A 538 -28.56 -12.13 2.17
CA ILE A 538 -29.13 -12.64 0.91
C ILE A 538 -30.25 -13.65 1.16
N LEU A 539 -30.10 -14.54 2.15
CA LEU A 539 -31.17 -15.45 2.55
C LEU A 539 -32.41 -14.67 3.02
N GLY A 540 -32.23 -13.63 3.82
CA GLY A 540 -33.30 -12.73 4.26
C GLY A 540 -34.02 -12.05 3.10
N ILE A 541 -33.27 -11.53 2.11
CA ILE A 541 -33.84 -10.94 0.88
C ILE A 541 -34.69 -11.98 0.12
N CYS A 542 -34.17 -13.20 -0.05
CA CYS A 542 -34.90 -14.28 -0.71
C CYS A 542 -36.18 -14.67 0.03
N GLN A 543 -36.11 -14.83 1.37
CA GLN A 543 -37.27 -15.14 2.21
C GLN A 543 -38.33 -14.04 2.12
N GLN A 544 -37.91 -12.78 2.10
CA GLN A 544 -38.81 -11.63 1.96
C GLN A 544 -39.55 -11.66 0.62
N ILE A 545 -38.85 -11.94 -0.48
CA ILE A 545 -39.43 -12.09 -1.82
C ILE A 545 -40.42 -13.26 -1.89
N CYS A 546 -40.12 -14.34 -1.17
CA CYS A 546 -40.98 -15.53 -1.08
C CYS A 546 -42.17 -15.35 -0.12
N GLY A 547 -42.18 -14.28 0.70
CA GLY A 547 -43.24 -13.99 1.66
C GLY A 547 -43.06 -14.63 3.05
N ASP A 548 -41.90 -15.22 3.34
CA ASP A 548 -41.59 -15.79 4.66
C ASP A 548 -41.11 -14.70 5.62
N ARG A 549 -42.06 -14.05 6.31
CA ARG A 549 -41.77 -12.97 7.25
C ARG A 549 -40.92 -13.42 8.44
N HIS A 550 -41.17 -14.61 8.97
CA HIS A 550 -40.50 -15.10 10.17
C HIS A 550 -39.03 -15.43 9.85
N GLY A 551 -38.78 -16.19 8.79
CA GLY A 551 -37.42 -16.48 8.34
C GLY A 551 -36.65 -15.21 7.99
N THR A 552 -37.31 -14.25 7.30
CA THR A 552 -36.70 -12.97 6.93
C THR A 552 -36.10 -12.24 8.14
N LEU A 553 -36.89 -12.08 9.22
CA LEU A 553 -36.43 -11.39 10.42
C LEU A 553 -35.27 -12.14 11.08
N GLN A 554 -35.36 -13.46 11.18
CA GLN A 554 -34.29 -14.28 11.77
C GLN A 554 -32.99 -14.16 10.99
N SER A 555 -33.05 -14.20 9.66
CA SER A 555 -31.87 -14.06 8.81
C SER A 555 -31.21 -12.68 8.95
N TYR A 556 -31.98 -11.59 9.02
CA TYR A 556 -31.41 -10.26 9.25
C TYR A 556 -30.81 -10.11 10.66
N ILE A 557 -31.40 -10.71 11.69
CA ILE A 557 -30.81 -10.74 13.04
C ILE A 557 -29.47 -11.49 13.01
N HIS A 558 -29.42 -12.67 12.39
CA HIS A 558 -28.16 -13.42 12.24
C HIS A 558 -27.10 -12.64 11.45
N ALA A 559 -27.50 -11.90 10.41
CA ALA A 559 -26.59 -11.02 9.69
C ALA A 559 -26.07 -9.87 10.58
N LEU A 560 -26.90 -9.31 11.45
CA LEU A 560 -26.56 -8.20 12.34
C LEU A 560 -25.60 -8.61 13.47
N ASP A 561 -25.79 -9.82 14.01
CA ASP A 561 -24.97 -10.40 15.07
C ASP A 561 -23.58 -10.83 14.60
N ASP A 562 -23.35 -10.94 13.29
CA ASP A 562 -22.04 -11.26 12.72
C ASP A 562 -21.08 -10.05 12.81
N GLU A 563 -19.90 -10.28 13.39
CA GLU A 563 -18.86 -9.27 13.58
C GLU A 563 -18.33 -8.70 12.24
N HIS A 564 -18.46 -9.46 11.14
CA HIS A 564 -17.99 -9.07 9.81
C HIS A 564 -19.06 -8.36 8.96
N ASN A 565 -20.20 -7.98 9.56
CA ASN A 565 -21.22 -7.24 8.84
C ASN A 565 -20.79 -5.78 8.58
N ASN A 566 -20.38 -5.54 7.34
CA ASN A 566 -19.95 -4.24 6.83
C ASN A 566 -21.11 -3.37 6.30
N PHE A 567 -22.34 -3.88 6.31
CA PHE A 567 -23.55 -3.25 5.77
C PHE A 567 -24.66 -3.18 6.83
N LYS A 568 -24.32 -3.11 8.13
CA LYS A 568 -25.27 -3.05 9.25
C LYS A 568 -26.38 -2.02 9.08
N ILE A 569 -26.06 -0.88 8.46
CA ILE A 569 -27.03 0.18 8.16
C ILE A 569 -28.16 -0.37 7.25
N ALA A 570 -27.81 -1.09 6.18
CA ALA A 570 -28.77 -1.73 5.30
C ALA A 570 -29.61 -2.78 6.04
N THR A 571 -28.98 -3.66 6.81
CA THR A 571 -29.68 -4.71 7.58
C THR A 571 -30.71 -4.09 8.53
N LEU A 572 -30.36 -3.00 9.24
CA LEU A 572 -31.28 -2.29 10.14
C LEU A 572 -32.44 -1.63 9.39
N GLU A 573 -32.17 -1.00 8.24
CA GLU A 573 -33.22 -0.44 7.40
C GLU A 573 -34.20 -1.51 6.89
N ARG A 574 -33.69 -2.69 6.50
CA ARG A 574 -34.54 -3.81 6.12
C ARG A 574 -35.41 -4.29 7.27
N ILE A 575 -34.86 -4.47 8.47
CA ILE A 575 -35.63 -4.85 9.67
C ILE A 575 -36.74 -3.83 9.94
N ASN A 576 -36.43 -2.53 9.89
CA ASN A 576 -37.41 -1.46 10.09
C ASN A 576 -38.52 -1.48 9.03
N SER A 577 -38.19 -1.82 7.78
CA SER A 577 -39.16 -1.91 6.68
C SER A 577 -40.17 -3.06 6.81
N LEU A 578 -39.88 -4.07 7.65
CA LEU A 578 -40.79 -5.20 7.90
C LEU A 578 -41.99 -4.83 8.77
N GLY A 579 -41.99 -3.64 9.40
CA GLY A 579 -43.13 -3.11 10.13
C GLY A 579 -43.45 -3.82 11.45
N TYR A 580 -42.43 -4.38 12.13
CA TYR A 580 -42.57 -4.91 13.50
C TYR A 580 -42.62 -3.76 14.53
N TYR A 581 -43.70 -2.98 14.51
CA TYR A 581 -44.08 -2.07 15.60
C TYR A 581 -45.57 -2.22 15.90
#